data_AF-A0A8J4G839-F1
#
_entry.id   AF-A0A8J4G839-F1
#
_cell.length_a   1.000
_cell.length_b   1.000
_cell.length_c   1.000
_cell.angle_alpha   90.00
_cell.angle_beta   90.00
_cell.angle_gamma   90.00
#
_symmetry.space_group_name_H-M   'P 1'
#
loop_
_entity.id
_entity.type
_entity.pdbx_description
1 polymer ?
#
loop_
_entity_poly.entity_id
_entity_poly.type
_entity_poly.pdbx_seq_one_letter_code
_entity_poly.pdbx_strand_id
1 'polypeptide(L)'
;MCTLYVFRLFVLGPFARFRSSRGRLPMNRPAALANSSSSNTSGVFERISNPNADRGNRANAVAPANPSDSIPGTMTTAGAASALSRSALSGHLDRVAGCLLGKMCADVLGAGVEGWSPADIQLSNPNGLTDFLNTERGFGCYTDDTQMAIALTRSLIACNGRIDDVHAAQSYAEEYQPCRGYGGTAYKILSGIRRLGVDSESIRTIGTKLIPTGSFGNGGAMRIAPLGLVYRHAPPKVLREAVAAALRCTHVHPVAVDGAFVIALAV
;
A
#
# COMPACT_ATOMS: atom_id res chain seq x y z
N MET A 1 13.12 0.62 5.83
CA MET A 1 13.63 0.10 7.13
C MET A 1 12.50 -0.22 8.12
N CYS A 2 11.37 0.51 8.13
CA CYS A 2 10.23 0.25 9.03
C CYS A 2 9.50 -1.08 8.75
N THR A 3 9.22 -1.41 7.48
CA THR A 3 8.49 -2.64 7.09
C THR A 3 9.19 -3.95 7.54
N LEU A 4 10.52 -3.96 7.59
CA LEU A 4 11.31 -5.10 8.07
C LEU A 4 11.32 -5.24 9.61
N TYR A 5 11.15 -4.13 10.34
CA TYR A 5 11.09 -4.17 11.81
C TYR A 5 9.75 -4.70 12.32
N VAL A 6 8.64 -4.40 11.64
CA VAL A 6 7.32 -4.96 11.99
C VAL A 6 7.25 -6.46 11.68
N PHE A 7 7.90 -6.92 10.61
CA PHE A 7 7.98 -8.36 10.29
C PHE A 7 8.69 -9.17 11.39
N ARG A 8 9.72 -8.58 12.04
CA ARG A 8 10.44 -9.19 13.17
C ARG A 8 9.57 -9.34 14.42
N LEU A 9 8.55 -8.52 14.61
CA LEU A 9 7.65 -8.60 15.77
C LEU A 9 6.50 -9.59 15.57
N PHE A 10 6.14 -9.93 14.33
CA PHE A 10 4.99 -10.81 14.04
C PHE A 10 5.35 -12.24 13.60
N VAL A 11 6.55 -12.49 13.04
CA VAL A 11 6.89 -13.80 12.46
C VAL A 11 7.91 -14.60 13.29
N LEU A 12 8.72 -13.94 14.11
CA LEU A 12 9.73 -14.62 14.93
C LEU A 12 9.54 -14.26 16.40
N GLY A 13 9.04 -15.21 17.18
CA GLY A 13 8.86 -15.08 18.62
C GLY A 13 10.15 -14.70 19.38
N PRO A 14 10.05 -14.24 20.63
CA PRO A 14 11.13 -13.57 21.33
C PRO A 14 12.25 -14.52 21.73
N PHE A 15 13.43 -14.38 21.12
CA PHE A 15 14.68 -14.96 21.63
C PHE A 15 15.48 -13.92 22.44
N ALA A 16 15.69 -14.27 23.71
CA ALA A 16 16.65 -13.83 24.72
C ALA A 16 17.36 -12.47 24.60
N ARG A 17 17.20 -11.67 25.66
CA ARG A 17 17.96 -10.46 26.01
C ARG A 17 19.45 -10.75 26.17
N PHE A 18 20.30 -9.90 25.62
CA PHE A 18 21.67 -9.69 26.12
C PHE A 18 21.88 -8.21 26.44
N ARG A 19 22.15 -7.91 27.71
CA ARG A 19 22.47 -6.58 28.24
C ARG A 19 23.97 -6.36 28.10
N SER A 20 24.38 -5.17 27.64
CA SER A 20 25.67 -4.60 28.02
C SER A 20 25.61 -3.07 27.96
N SER A 21 26.05 -2.48 29.06
CA SER A 21 26.02 -1.08 29.47
C SER A 21 27.19 -0.25 28.95
N ARG A 22 26.95 1.05 28.73
CA ARG A 22 27.81 2.26 28.88
C ARG A 22 27.29 3.26 27.84
N GLY A 23 26.76 4.44 28.15
CA GLY A 23 27.24 5.52 29.02
C GLY A 23 27.11 6.78 28.16
N ARG A 24 26.13 7.66 28.45
CA ARG A 24 25.79 8.84 27.64
C ARG A 24 26.08 10.10 28.45
N LEU A 25 26.81 11.05 27.87
CA LEU A 25 26.89 12.45 28.32
C LEU A 25 26.00 13.32 27.41
N PRO A 26 25.35 14.38 27.94
CA PRO A 26 24.41 15.19 27.17
C PRO A 26 25.11 16.36 26.46
N MET A 27 24.67 16.67 25.23
CA MET A 27 25.02 17.90 24.52
C MET A 27 23.74 18.70 24.28
N ASN A 28 23.68 19.89 24.89
CA ASN A 28 22.66 20.91 24.69
C ASN A 28 22.68 21.44 23.24
N ARG A 29 21.50 21.74 22.69
CA ARG A 29 21.34 22.76 21.64
C ARG A 29 20.15 23.67 21.96
N PRO A 30 20.28 24.99 21.76
CA PRO A 30 19.26 25.97 22.10
C PRO A 30 18.19 26.16 21.01
N ALA A 31 17.04 26.64 21.45
CA ALA A 31 15.91 27.11 20.65
C ALA A 31 16.26 28.34 19.80
N ALA A 32 15.65 28.46 18.63
CA ALA A 32 15.64 29.70 17.85
C ALA A 32 14.20 30.15 17.60
N LEU A 33 14.00 31.43 17.92
CA LEU A 33 12.77 32.19 17.96
C LEU A 33 12.15 32.46 16.60
N ALA A 34 10.83 32.63 16.65
CA ALA A 34 10.01 33.28 15.63
C ALA A 34 10.49 34.71 15.35
N ASN A 35 10.35 35.15 14.09
CA ASN A 35 9.98 36.54 13.85
C ASN A 35 9.15 36.70 12.57
N SER A 36 8.09 37.47 12.75
CA SER A 36 7.12 37.98 11.79
C SER A 36 7.73 39.00 10.84
N SER A 37 7.26 39.03 9.60
CA SER A 37 6.96 40.28 8.91
C SER A 37 5.96 40.07 7.77
N SER A 38 4.87 40.81 7.89
CA SER A 38 3.82 41.04 6.91
C SER A 38 4.32 41.83 5.70
N SER A 39 3.90 41.46 4.51
CA SER A 39 3.65 42.44 3.45
C SER A 39 2.46 41.99 2.60
N ASN A 40 1.53 42.93 2.51
CA ASN A 40 0.23 42.87 1.86
C ASN A 40 0.44 43.30 0.40
N THR A 41 0.05 42.50 -0.58
CA THR A 41 -0.27 43.01 -1.92
C THR A 41 -1.48 42.28 -2.50
N SER A 42 -2.53 43.07 -2.63
CA SER A 42 -3.81 42.82 -3.26
C SER A 42 -3.62 42.48 -4.74
N GLY A 43 -4.17 41.35 -5.18
CA GLY A 43 -4.21 40.93 -6.58
C GLY A 43 -5.58 40.36 -6.90
N VAL A 44 -6.38 41.19 -7.56
CA VAL A 44 -7.75 40.95 -8.05
C VAL A 44 -7.81 39.66 -8.90
N PHE A 45 -8.76 38.77 -8.61
CA PHE A 45 -9.24 37.78 -9.56
C PHE A 45 -10.76 37.86 -9.65
N GLU A 46 -11.22 38.35 -10.80
CA GLU A 46 -12.61 38.47 -11.19
C GLU A 46 -13.31 37.11 -11.25
N ARG A 47 -14.54 37.10 -10.74
CA ARG A 47 -15.54 36.07 -10.98
C ARG A 47 -16.01 36.17 -12.43
N ILE A 48 -15.80 35.13 -13.21
CA ILE A 48 -16.60 34.90 -14.42
C ILE A 48 -17.75 33.98 -14.05
N SER A 49 -18.92 34.59 -13.95
CA SER A 49 -20.22 33.93 -13.87
C SER A 49 -20.59 33.40 -15.26
N ASN A 50 -21.05 32.15 -15.36
CA ASN A 50 -21.78 31.67 -16.54
C ASN A 50 -23.23 31.33 -16.11
N PRO A 51 -24.26 31.99 -16.67
CA PRO A 51 -25.65 31.73 -16.35
C PRO A 51 -26.25 30.63 -17.24
N ASN A 52 -27.35 30.05 -16.78
CA ASN A 52 -28.28 29.12 -17.45
C ASN A 52 -28.05 27.61 -17.22
N ALA A 53 -28.73 27.09 -16.20
CA ALA A 53 -29.61 25.93 -16.35
C ALA A 53 -30.53 25.83 -15.11
N ASP A 54 -31.64 26.55 -15.15
CA ASP A 54 -32.83 26.25 -14.33
C ASP A 54 -33.95 25.85 -15.28
N ARG A 55 -34.56 24.68 -15.02
CA ARG A 55 -35.95 24.29 -15.33
C ARG A 55 -36.13 22.83 -14.92
N GLY A 56 -36.81 22.64 -13.79
CA GLY A 56 -37.13 21.33 -13.24
C GLY A 56 -38.27 20.60 -13.94
N ASN A 57 -38.61 19.41 -13.44
CA ASN A 57 -39.99 19.01 -13.23
C ASN A 57 -40.12 17.91 -12.17
N ARG A 58 -41.24 18.00 -11.46
CA ARG A 58 -41.67 17.27 -10.28
C ARG A 58 -42.16 15.85 -10.59
N ALA A 59 -42.03 15.01 -9.55
CA ALA A 59 -42.99 14.02 -9.02
C ALA A 59 -43.90 13.23 -9.97
N ASN A 60 -43.90 11.90 -9.80
CA ASN A 60 -45.13 11.21 -9.44
C ASN A 60 -44.84 9.91 -8.68
N ALA A 61 -45.33 9.88 -7.44
CA ALA A 61 -45.49 8.71 -6.61
C ALA A 61 -46.82 8.02 -6.97
N VAL A 62 -46.85 6.70 -7.02
CA VAL A 62 -48.08 5.90 -7.00
C VAL A 62 -47.87 4.70 -6.08
N ALA A 63 -48.76 4.58 -5.11
CA ALA A 63 -49.02 3.38 -4.30
C ALA A 63 -50.56 3.24 -4.21
N PRO A 64 -51.11 2.15 -3.63
CA PRO A 64 -51.14 0.79 -4.19
C PRO A 64 -52.59 0.27 -4.31
N ALA A 65 -52.81 -0.88 -4.93
CA ALA A 65 -54.09 -1.60 -4.86
C ALA A 65 -53.86 -3.12 -4.66
N ASN A 66 -54.47 -3.65 -3.60
CA ASN A 66 -54.72 -5.09 -3.36
C ASN A 66 -55.99 -5.51 -4.11
N PRO A 67 -56.16 -6.82 -4.40
CA PRO A 67 -57.11 -7.57 -3.56
C PRO A 67 -56.65 -8.99 -3.17
N SER A 68 -57.32 -9.46 -2.13
CA SER A 68 -57.28 -10.73 -1.41
C SER A 68 -57.58 -11.99 -2.24
N ASP A 69 -57.01 -13.13 -1.83
CA ASP A 69 -57.74 -14.38 -1.54
C ASP A 69 -56.85 -15.40 -0.77
N SER A 70 -57.49 -16.40 -0.18
CA SER A 70 -57.27 -17.08 1.12
C SER A 70 -56.38 -18.35 1.19
N ILE A 71 -55.64 -18.50 2.33
CA ILE A 71 -55.37 -19.69 3.25
C ILE A 71 -54.88 -21.05 2.67
N PRO A 72 -54.08 -21.96 3.33
CA PRO A 72 -53.37 -21.96 4.64
C PRO A 72 -51.86 -22.36 4.60
N GLY A 73 -51.15 -22.04 5.68
CA GLY A 73 -50.14 -22.91 6.32
C GLY A 73 -49.08 -23.60 5.45
N THR A 74 -47.94 -22.93 5.25
CA THR A 74 -46.66 -23.61 5.00
C THR A 74 -45.60 -22.94 5.88
N MET A 75 -44.97 -23.71 6.77
CA MET A 75 -43.72 -23.30 7.39
C MET A 75 -42.69 -23.10 6.28
N THR A 76 -42.50 -21.86 5.85
CA THR A 76 -41.44 -21.53 4.91
C THR A 76 -40.11 -21.55 5.67
N THR A 77 -39.28 -22.49 5.26
CA THR A 77 -37.87 -22.70 5.59
C THR A 77 -37.00 -21.53 5.13
N ALA A 78 -37.38 -20.29 5.47
CA ALA A 78 -36.66 -19.07 5.11
C ALA A 78 -35.60 -18.66 6.16
N GLY A 79 -35.47 -19.43 7.25
CA GLY A 79 -34.46 -19.21 8.30
C GLY A 79 -33.14 -19.96 8.12
N ALA A 80 -33.03 -20.86 7.14
CA ALA A 80 -31.81 -21.67 6.94
C ALA A 80 -30.95 -21.24 5.74
N ALA A 81 -31.49 -20.40 4.84
CA ALA A 81 -30.80 -19.99 3.61
C ALA A 81 -29.88 -18.77 3.76
N SER A 82 -29.94 -18.02 4.87
CA SER A 82 -29.04 -16.87 5.11
C SER A 82 -27.81 -17.18 5.98
N ALA A 83 -27.72 -18.40 6.50
CA ALA A 83 -26.56 -18.90 7.26
C ALA A 83 -25.55 -19.69 6.40
N LEU A 84 -25.86 -19.93 5.12
CA LEU A 84 -25.10 -20.81 4.22
C LEU A 84 -24.24 -20.10 3.16
N SER A 85 -23.77 -18.87 3.42
CA SER A 85 -22.82 -18.18 2.52
C SER A 85 -21.66 -17.46 3.23
N ARG A 86 -21.26 -17.94 4.41
CA ARG A 86 -20.02 -17.48 5.10
C ARG A 86 -19.06 -18.60 5.47
N SER A 87 -19.37 -19.86 5.14
CA SER A 87 -18.61 -21.02 5.63
C SER A 87 -17.91 -21.86 4.55
N ALA A 88 -17.63 -21.33 3.34
CA ALA A 88 -17.07 -22.17 2.26
C ALA A 88 -16.04 -21.48 1.33
N LEU A 89 -15.33 -20.46 1.82
CA LEU A 89 -14.05 -20.02 1.21
C LEU A 89 -12.92 -20.35 2.19
N SER A 90 -12.85 -21.64 2.54
CA SER A 90 -12.02 -22.24 3.59
C SER A 90 -10.53 -21.89 3.47
N GLY A 91 -9.92 -21.45 4.58
CA GLY A 91 -8.50 -21.61 4.94
C GLY A 91 -7.47 -20.92 4.05
N HIS A 92 -7.40 -21.28 2.76
CA HIS A 92 -6.46 -20.68 1.82
C HIS A 92 -6.83 -19.23 1.49
N LEU A 93 -8.11 -18.95 1.24
CA LEU A 93 -8.55 -17.59 0.93
C LEU A 93 -8.48 -16.69 2.15
N ASP A 94 -8.77 -17.21 3.35
CA ASP A 94 -8.52 -16.51 4.61
C ASP A 94 -7.04 -16.18 4.81
N ARG A 95 -6.12 -17.09 4.44
CA ARG A 95 -4.67 -16.84 4.50
C ARG A 95 -4.22 -15.80 3.48
N VAL A 96 -4.75 -15.84 2.25
CA VAL A 96 -4.48 -14.83 1.22
C VAL A 96 -4.97 -13.46 1.69
N ALA A 97 -6.21 -13.38 2.16
CA ALA A 97 -6.80 -12.14 2.69
C ALA A 97 -6.01 -11.63 3.91
N GLY A 98 -5.70 -12.51 4.86
CA GLY A 98 -4.91 -12.18 6.05
C GLY A 98 -3.49 -11.71 5.72
N CYS A 99 -2.84 -12.27 4.72
CA CYS A 99 -1.52 -11.81 4.24
C CYS A 99 -1.59 -10.38 3.71
N LEU A 100 -2.55 -10.09 2.82
CA LEU A 100 -2.68 -8.77 2.20
C LEU A 100 -3.16 -7.70 3.21
N LEU A 101 -4.14 -8.05 4.05
CA LEU A 101 -4.63 -7.16 5.11
C LEU A 101 -3.58 -6.93 6.19
N GLY A 102 -2.89 -7.98 6.63
CA GLY A 102 -1.80 -7.87 7.61
C GLY A 102 -0.67 -6.98 7.10
N LYS A 103 -0.31 -7.08 5.82
CA LYS A 103 0.63 -6.15 5.19
C LYS A 103 0.13 -4.71 5.23
N MET A 104 -1.12 -4.45 4.86
CA MET A 104 -1.68 -3.09 4.88
C MET A 104 -1.72 -2.53 6.31
N CYS A 105 -2.17 -3.33 7.28
CA CYS A 105 -2.17 -2.93 8.70
C CYS A 105 -0.75 -2.61 9.19
N ALA A 106 0.25 -3.41 8.81
CA ALA A 106 1.64 -3.16 9.17
C ALA A 106 2.20 -1.87 8.56
N ASP A 107 1.85 -1.57 7.30
CA ASP A 107 2.17 -0.31 6.63
C ASP A 107 1.55 0.88 7.38
N VAL A 108 0.23 0.88 7.57
CA VAL A 108 -0.50 1.96 8.25
C VAL A 108 0.01 2.17 9.69
N LEU A 109 0.25 1.09 10.43
CA LEU A 109 0.79 1.15 11.79
C LEU A 109 2.18 1.77 11.80
N GLY A 110 3.07 1.30 10.92
CA GLY A 110 4.46 1.77 10.85
C GLY A 110 4.64 3.20 10.33
N ALA A 111 3.68 3.70 9.53
CA ALA A 111 3.75 5.02 8.91
C ALA A 111 3.83 6.16 9.93
N GLY A 112 3.18 6.02 11.08
CA GLY A 112 3.16 7.03 12.14
C GLY A 112 4.50 7.27 12.85
N VAL A 113 5.39 6.28 12.78
CA VAL A 113 6.70 6.30 13.44
C VAL A 113 7.85 6.19 12.44
N GLU A 114 7.57 6.41 11.15
CA GLU A 114 8.59 6.35 10.12
C GLU A 114 9.68 7.40 10.38
N GLY A 115 10.94 6.95 10.37
CA GLY A 115 12.11 7.79 10.65
C GLY A 115 12.41 8.02 12.13
N TRP A 116 11.59 7.52 13.05
CA TRP A 116 11.84 7.65 14.49
C TRP A 116 12.94 6.69 14.94
N SER A 117 13.65 7.06 16.00
CA SER A 117 14.57 6.12 16.65
C SER A 117 13.79 5.11 17.49
N PRO A 118 14.32 3.89 17.73
CA PRO A 118 13.69 2.93 18.63
C PRO A 118 13.43 3.49 20.04
N ALA A 119 14.30 4.39 20.52
CA ALA A 119 14.13 5.05 21.81
C ALA A 119 12.92 6.00 21.81
N ASP A 120 12.72 6.77 20.75
CA ASP A 120 11.60 7.70 20.63
C ASP A 120 10.26 6.95 20.47
N ILE A 121 10.26 5.84 19.72
CA ILE A 121 9.12 4.94 19.61
C ILE A 121 8.76 4.40 20.99
N GLN A 122 9.73 3.86 21.74
CA GLN A 122 9.50 3.29 23.06
C GLN A 122 9.07 4.33 24.10
N LEU A 123 9.62 5.55 24.03
CA LEU A 123 9.27 6.64 24.93
C LEU A 123 7.84 7.13 24.69
N SER A 124 7.46 7.30 23.42
CA SER A 124 6.14 7.79 23.02
C SER A 124 5.06 6.71 23.08
N ASN A 125 5.45 5.44 22.98
CA ASN A 125 4.56 4.28 22.97
C ASN A 125 5.04 3.24 24.02
N PRO A 126 4.94 3.56 25.33
CA PRO A 126 5.48 2.70 26.39
C PRO A 126 4.87 1.30 26.41
N ASN A 127 3.62 1.16 25.94
CA ASN A 127 2.89 -0.12 25.84
C ASN A 127 3.02 -0.77 24.46
N GLY A 128 3.91 -0.26 23.61
CA GLY A 128 4.00 -0.63 22.20
C GLY A 128 3.04 0.14 21.30
N LEU A 129 3.35 0.13 20.01
CA LEU A 129 2.53 0.76 18.98
C LEU A 129 1.32 -0.15 18.69
N THR A 130 0.20 0.14 19.36
CA THR A 130 -0.99 -0.71 19.41
C THR A 130 -2.17 -0.17 18.59
N ASP A 131 -2.07 1.07 18.13
CA ASP A 131 -3.07 1.74 17.31
C ASP A 131 -2.40 2.59 16.23
N PHE A 132 -3.16 2.99 15.21
CA PHE A 132 -2.70 3.89 14.17
C PHE A 132 -2.47 5.30 14.72
N LEU A 133 -1.48 5.99 14.15
CA LEU A 133 -1.21 7.39 14.47
C LEU A 133 -1.67 8.28 13.33
N ASN A 134 -1.95 9.53 13.64
CA ASN A 134 -2.16 10.55 12.61
C ASN A 134 -0.85 10.80 11.86
N THR A 135 -0.96 10.87 10.53
CA THR A 135 0.13 11.26 9.63
C THR A 135 -0.30 12.47 8.81
N GLU A 136 0.63 13.07 8.07
CA GLU A 136 0.32 14.11 7.08
C GLU A 136 -0.68 13.64 6.00
N ARG A 137 -0.82 12.32 5.82
CA ARG A 137 -1.76 11.69 4.88
C ARG A 137 -3.15 11.46 5.50
N GLY A 138 -3.31 11.66 6.81
CA GLY A 138 -4.53 11.38 7.56
C GLY A 138 -4.45 10.13 8.44
N PHE A 139 -5.45 9.96 9.31
CA PHE A 139 -5.59 8.79 10.18
C PHE A 139 -5.84 7.53 9.35
N GLY A 140 -5.18 6.42 9.70
CA GLY A 140 -5.42 5.11 9.05
C GLY A 140 -5.03 5.05 7.56
N CYS A 141 -4.28 6.02 7.05
CA CYS A 141 -3.93 6.09 5.63
C CYS A 141 -2.67 5.28 5.32
N TYR A 142 -2.76 4.37 4.36
CA TYR A 142 -1.63 3.58 3.88
C TYR A 142 -0.64 4.40 3.03
N THR A 143 0.57 3.90 2.85
CA THR A 143 1.68 4.56 2.14
C THR A 143 1.93 3.95 0.75
N ASP A 144 3.07 4.27 0.13
CA ASP A 144 3.51 3.64 -1.11
C ASP A 144 3.71 2.13 -0.97
N ASP A 145 4.03 1.62 0.23
CA ASP A 145 4.13 0.19 0.52
C ASP A 145 2.86 -0.57 0.09
N THR A 146 1.68 -0.11 0.50
CA THR A 146 0.40 -0.72 0.12
C THR A 146 -0.02 -0.33 -1.28
N GLN A 147 0.14 0.93 -1.68
CA GLN A 147 -0.27 1.40 -3.01
C GLN A 147 0.43 0.61 -4.13
N MET A 148 1.74 0.33 -3.98
CA MET A 148 2.48 -0.47 -4.94
C MET A 148 2.10 -1.96 -4.92
N ALA A 149 1.70 -2.49 -3.77
CA ALA A 149 1.23 -3.88 -3.69
C ALA A 149 -0.14 -4.06 -4.35
N ILE A 150 -1.04 -3.09 -4.20
CA ILE A 150 -2.33 -3.05 -4.93
C ILE A 150 -2.08 -3.03 -6.44
N ALA A 151 -1.18 -2.18 -6.90
CA ALA A 151 -0.80 -2.10 -8.31
C ALA A 151 -0.23 -3.43 -8.85
N LEU A 152 0.66 -4.08 -8.11
CA LEU A 152 1.17 -5.41 -8.50
C LEU A 152 0.05 -6.45 -8.54
N THR A 153 -0.87 -6.42 -7.56
CA THR A 153 -2.02 -7.33 -7.53
C THR A 153 -2.91 -7.14 -8.76
N ARG A 154 -3.22 -5.89 -9.12
CA ARG A 154 -3.99 -5.54 -10.32
C ARG A 154 -3.31 -6.06 -11.58
N SER A 155 -1.99 -5.88 -11.71
CA SER A 155 -1.22 -6.41 -12.83
C SER A 155 -1.31 -7.93 -12.92
N LEU A 156 -1.09 -8.64 -11.80
CA LEU A 156 -1.17 -10.10 -11.76
C LEU A 156 -2.57 -10.61 -12.15
N ILE A 157 -3.64 -9.96 -11.69
CA ILE A 157 -5.01 -10.32 -12.06
C ILE A 157 -5.23 -10.13 -13.56
N ALA A 158 -4.85 -8.97 -14.10
CA ALA A 158 -4.99 -8.66 -15.52
C ALA A 158 -4.18 -9.62 -16.42
N CYS A 159 -3.06 -10.12 -15.93
CA CYS A 159 -2.18 -11.05 -16.64
C CYS A 159 -2.43 -12.53 -16.30
N ASN A 160 -3.60 -12.89 -15.75
CA ASN A 160 -3.99 -14.26 -15.39
C ASN A 160 -2.97 -14.97 -14.47
N GLY A 161 -2.47 -14.25 -13.47
CA GLY A 161 -1.51 -14.74 -12.49
C GLY A 161 -0.06 -14.79 -12.99
N ARG A 162 0.22 -14.38 -14.23
CA ARG A 162 1.59 -14.29 -14.75
C ARG A 162 2.17 -12.90 -14.51
N ILE A 163 3.46 -12.84 -14.23
CA ILE A 163 4.17 -11.56 -14.19
C ILE A 163 4.52 -11.11 -15.61
N ASP A 164 4.19 -9.85 -15.90
CA ASP A 164 4.61 -9.10 -17.07
C ASP A 164 5.23 -7.78 -16.57
N ASP A 165 6.49 -7.52 -16.91
CA ASP A 165 7.24 -6.40 -16.35
C ASP A 165 6.79 -5.04 -16.91
N VAL A 166 6.37 -4.99 -18.17
CA VAL A 166 5.79 -3.80 -18.80
C VAL A 166 4.43 -3.50 -18.16
N HIS A 167 3.54 -4.49 -18.07
CA HIS A 167 2.21 -4.29 -17.48
C HIS A 167 2.29 -3.97 -15.99
N ALA A 168 3.21 -4.59 -15.24
CA ALA A 168 3.47 -4.21 -13.85
C ALA A 168 3.96 -2.76 -13.75
N ALA A 169 4.88 -2.33 -14.63
CA ALA A 169 5.37 -0.95 -14.66
C ALA A 169 4.27 0.07 -14.99
N GLN A 170 3.38 -0.25 -15.94
CA GLN A 170 2.19 0.54 -16.25
C GLN A 170 1.26 0.63 -15.05
N SER A 171 0.91 -0.50 -14.44
CA SER A 171 0.04 -0.56 -13.26
C SER A 171 0.61 0.26 -12.09
N TYR A 172 1.92 0.21 -11.83
CA TYR A 172 2.55 1.05 -10.80
C TYR A 172 2.42 2.54 -11.10
N ALA A 173 2.54 2.93 -12.36
CA ALA A 173 2.47 4.33 -12.79
C ALA A 173 1.03 4.86 -12.82
N GLU A 174 0.04 4.02 -13.14
CA GLU A 174 -1.37 4.38 -13.12
C GLU A 174 -1.88 4.59 -11.69
N GLU A 175 -1.50 3.69 -10.78
CA GLU A 175 -1.88 3.73 -9.35
C GLU A 175 -1.07 4.75 -8.54
N TYR A 176 -0.03 5.34 -9.14
CA TYR A 176 0.88 6.24 -8.46
C TYR A 176 0.19 7.52 -7.99
N GLN A 177 0.25 7.75 -6.67
CA GLN A 177 -0.23 8.96 -6.01
C GLN A 177 0.95 9.68 -5.31
N PRO A 178 1.36 10.88 -5.76
CA PRO A 178 2.55 11.57 -5.23
C PRO A 178 2.61 11.72 -3.70
N CYS A 179 1.44 11.87 -3.05
CA CYS A 179 1.35 12.07 -1.60
C CYS A 179 1.62 10.81 -0.76
N ARG A 180 1.83 9.64 -1.37
CA ARG A 180 1.91 8.35 -0.63
C ARG A 180 3.27 8.06 0.02
N GLY A 181 4.29 8.88 -0.17
CA GLY A 181 5.59 8.69 0.52
C GLY A 181 6.70 8.09 -0.34
N TYR A 182 6.51 7.98 -1.65
CA TYR A 182 7.51 7.42 -2.56
C TYR A 182 8.89 8.06 -2.43
N GLY A 183 9.92 7.22 -2.36
CA GLY A 183 11.31 7.66 -2.49
C GLY A 183 11.56 8.39 -3.83
N GLY A 184 12.44 9.40 -3.82
CA GLY A 184 12.61 10.32 -4.96
C GLY A 184 12.94 9.67 -6.31
N THR A 185 13.66 8.53 -6.31
CA THR A 185 13.92 7.75 -7.53
C THR A 185 12.66 7.09 -8.07
N ALA A 186 11.87 6.44 -7.20
CA ALA A 186 10.61 5.82 -7.59
C ALA A 186 9.61 6.87 -8.08
N TYR A 187 9.49 8.01 -7.38
CA TYR A 187 8.69 9.16 -7.81
C TYR A 187 9.00 9.56 -9.26
N LYS A 188 10.28 9.76 -9.59
CA LYS A 188 10.70 10.22 -10.93
C LYS A 188 10.45 9.18 -12.01
N ILE A 189 10.71 7.90 -11.72
CA ILE A 189 10.46 6.79 -12.64
C ILE A 189 8.96 6.65 -12.93
N LEU A 190 8.12 6.54 -11.90
CA LEU A 190 6.68 6.30 -12.07
C LEU A 190 5.99 7.50 -12.72
N SER A 191 6.35 8.73 -12.34
CA SER A 191 5.89 9.95 -13.03
C SER A 191 6.35 10.03 -14.48
N GLY A 192 7.54 9.50 -14.79
CA GLY A 192 8.04 9.36 -16.16
C GLY A 192 7.21 8.39 -16.98
N ILE A 193 6.99 7.18 -16.46
CA ILE A 193 6.17 6.14 -17.10
C ILE A 193 4.75 6.65 -17.33
N ARG A 194 4.13 7.29 -16.34
CA ARG A 194 2.75 7.80 -16.49
C ARG A 194 2.61 8.83 -17.61
N ARG A 195 3.66 9.61 -17.88
CA ARG A 195 3.65 10.66 -18.92
C ARG A 195 4.05 10.16 -20.30
N LEU A 196 5.00 9.23 -20.36
CA LEU A 196 5.66 8.83 -21.60
C LEU A 196 5.30 7.40 -22.05
N GLY A 197 4.65 6.63 -21.19
CA GLY A 197 4.48 5.20 -21.37
C GLY A 197 5.73 4.40 -21.02
N VAL A 198 5.58 3.08 -21.15
CA VAL A 198 6.66 2.10 -21.06
C VAL A 198 6.33 0.93 -21.97
N ASP A 199 7.35 0.37 -22.60
CA ASP A 199 7.29 -0.72 -23.58
C ASP A 199 8.44 -1.71 -23.33
N SER A 200 8.51 -2.77 -24.14
CA SER A 200 9.50 -3.83 -24.03
C SER A 200 10.95 -3.38 -24.24
N GLU A 201 11.16 -2.20 -24.83
CA GLU A 201 12.47 -1.61 -25.05
C GLU A 201 12.92 -0.81 -23.82
N SER A 202 12.11 0.18 -23.46
CA SER A 202 12.36 1.10 -22.35
C SER A 202 12.40 0.39 -20.99
N ILE A 203 11.61 -0.68 -20.78
CA ILE A 203 11.59 -1.41 -19.51
C ILE A 203 12.97 -2.00 -19.15
N ARG A 204 13.81 -2.29 -20.15
CA ARG A 204 15.14 -2.89 -19.92
C ARG A 204 16.16 -1.93 -19.33
N THR A 205 15.94 -0.62 -19.46
CA THR A 205 16.89 0.42 -19.05
C THR A 205 16.32 1.38 -18.01
N ILE A 206 15.00 1.46 -17.86
CA ILE A 206 14.38 2.48 -17.00
C ILE A 206 14.79 2.37 -15.52
N GLY A 207 14.93 1.15 -15.01
CA GLY A 207 15.31 0.90 -13.61
C GLY A 207 16.77 1.27 -13.29
N THR A 208 17.61 1.50 -14.29
CA THR A 208 19.00 1.96 -14.15
C THR A 208 19.21 3.39 -14.64
N LYS A 209 18.17 4.05 -15.16
CA LYS A 209 18.25 5.39 -15.77
C LYS A 209 18.71 6.48 -14.80
N LEU A 210 18.28 6.41 -13.54
CA LEU A 210 18.62 7.41 -12.50
C LEU A 210 19.77 6.95 -11.59
N ILE A 211 19.94 5.64 -11.45
CA ILE A 211 20.98 5.01 -10.64
C ILE A 211 21.61 3.94 -11.52
N PRO A 212 22.84 4.11 -12.03
CA PRO A 212 23.43 3.18 -13.01
C PRO A 212 23.46 1.72 -12.56
N THR A 213 23.66 1.47 -11.26
CA THR A 213 23.66 0.13 -10.66
C THR A 213 22.26 -0.38 -10.25
N GLY A 214 21.23 0.46 -10.41
CA GLY A 214 19.89 0.24 -9.87
C GLY A 214 19.76 0.59 -8.38
N SER A 215 18.55 0.90 -7.93
CA SER A 215 18.27 1.12 -6.51
C SER A 215 18.45 -0.18 -5.70
N PHE A 216 19.22 -0.12 -4.61
CA PHE A 216 19.33 -1.19 -3.61
C PHE A 216 18.31 -1.07 -2.46
N GLY A 217 17.39 -0.09 -2.55
CA GLY A 217 16.36 0.14 -1.53
C GLY A 217 15.36 -1.01 -1.37
N ASN A 218 14.58 -0.96 -0.30
CA ASN A 218 13.57 -1.98 0.04
C ASN A 218 12.26 -1.85 -0.76
N GLY A 219 12.16 -0.93 -1.72
CA GLY A 219 10.93 -0.64 -2.46
C GLY A 219 10.41 -1.80 -3.31
N GLY A 220 11.27 -2.76 -3.63
CA GLY A 220 10.87 -4.03 -4.21
C GLY A 220 10.27 -4.99 -3.19
N ALA A 221 10.93 -5.14 -2.03
CA ALA A 221 10.52 -6.07 -0.99
C ALA A 221 9.19 -5.67 -0.34
N MET A 222 8.96 -4.37 -0.14
CA MET A 222 7.73 -3.89 0.51
C MET A 222 6.46 -4.26 -0.25
N ARG A 223 6.52 -4.48 -1.58
CA ARG A 223 5.34 -4.68 -2.43
C ARG A 223 5.13 -6.10 -2.93
N ILE A 224 6.02 -7.05 -2.61
CA ILE A 224 6.14 -8.32 -3.34
C ILE A 224 5.19 -9.43 -2.87
N ALA A 225 4.52 -9.26 -1.72
CA ALA A 225 3.64 -10.29 -1.15
C ALA A 225 2.60 -10.87 -2.13
N PRO A 226 1.91 -10.08 -2.99
CA PRO A 226 0.98 -10.64 -3.98
C PRO A 226 1.64 -11.64 -4.94
N LEU A 227 2.89 -11.39 -5.35
CA LEU A 227 3.62 -12.31 -6.21
C LEU A 227 3.95 -13.61 -5.47
N GLY A 228 4.40 -13.53 -4.21
CA GLY A 228 4.63 -14.71 -3.36
C GLY A 228 3.40 -15.60 -3.25
N LEU A 229 2.22 -15.01 -2.99
CA LEU A 229 0.95 -15.75 -2.91
C LEU A 229 0.58 -16.47 -4.22
N VAL A 230 0.78 -15.80 -5.37
CA VAL A 230 0.49 -16.36 -6.70
C VAL A 230 1.50 -17.44 -7.09
N TYR A 231 2.78 -17.24 -6.75
CA TYR A 231 3.90 -18.13 -7.09
C TYR A 231 4.30 -19.09 -5.95
N ARG A 232 3.46 -19.27 -4.92
CA ARG A 232 3.74 -20.08 -3.71
C ARG A 232 4.17 -21.53 -3.93
N HIS A 233 3.90 -22.09 -5.12
CA HIS A 233 4.28 -23.45 -5.51
C HIS A 233 5.34 -23.47 -6.61
N ALA A 234 5.82 -22.31 -7.05
CA ALA A 234 6.86 -22.21 -8.06
C ALA A 234 8.22 -22.60 -7.47
N PRO A 235 9.11 -23.23 -8.25
CA PRO A 235 10.49 -23.45 -7.84
C PRO A 235 11.18 -22.13 -7.49
N PRO A 236 12.10 -22.10 -6.50
CA PRO A 236 12.76 -20.86 -6.05
C PRO A 236 13.39 -20.04 -7.18
N LYS A 237 13.98 -20.72 -8.18
CA LYS A 237 14.54 -20.05 -9.36
C LYS A 237 13.50 -19.27 -10.17
N VAL A 238 12.33 -19.88 -10.41
CA VAL A 238 11.22 -19.26 -11.15
C VAL A 238 10.65 -18.08 -10.36
N LEU A 239 10.50 -18.22 -9.04
CA LEU A 239 10.06 -17.13 -8.17
C LEU A 239 11.04 -15.95 -8.21
N ARG A 240 12.36 -16.20 -8.15
CA ARG A 240 13.37 -15.13 -8.20
C ARG A 240 13.36 -14.39 -9.53
N GLU A 241 13.19 -15.10 -10.65
CA GLU A 241 13.05 -14.50 -11.98
C GLU A 241 11.79 -13.64 -12.07
N ALA A 242 10.67 -14.13 -11.52
CA ALA A 242 9.42 -13.37 -11.46
C ALA A 242 9.54 -12.11 -10.59
N VAL A 243 10.25 -12.20 -9.46
CA VAL A 243 10.56 -11.04 -8.59
C VAL A 243 11.39 -10.00 -9.35
N ALA A 244 12.43 -10.43 -10.07
CA ALA A 244 13.24 -9.52 -10.87
C ALA A 244 12.40 -8.79 -11.95
N ALA A 245 11.46 -9.49 -12.59
CA ALA A 245 10.51 -8.89 -13.53
C ALA A 245 9.60 -7.86 -12.84
N ALA A 246 8.99 -8.21 -11.70
CA ALA A 246 8.10 -7.31 -10.95
C ALA A 246 8.79 -6.03 -10.43
N LEU A 247 10.12 -6.07 -10.28
CA LEU A 247 10.94 -4.97 -9.78
C LEU A 247 11.58 -4.13 -10.90
N ARG A 248 11.63 -4.64 -12.13
CA ARG A 248 12.49 -4.17 -13.24
C ARG A 248 12.42 -2.68 -13.49
N CYS A 249 11.25 -2.06 -13.34
CA CYS A 249 11.12 -0.62 -13.57
C CYS A 249 11.82 0.26 -12.51
N THR A 250 12.12 -0.25 -11.31
CA THR A 250 12.59 0.58 -10.16
C THR A 250 13.82 0.05 -9.43
N HIS A 251 13.96 -1.28 -9.31
CA HIS A 251 14.95 -1.93 -8.44
C HIS A 251 15.61 -3.09 -9.18
N VAL A 252 16.65 -2.79 -9.97
CA VAL A 252 17.39 -3.80 -10.75
C VAL A 252 18.60 -4.34 -9.97
N HIS A 253 19.01 -3.67 -8.88
CA HIS A 253 20.17 -4.04 -8.10
C HIS A 253 19.98 -5.43 -7.45
N PRO A 254 20.99 -6.34 -7.51
CA PRO A 254 20.86 -7.70 -6.98
C PRO A 254 20.37 -7.77 -5.53
N VAL A 255 20.91 -6.92 -4.65
CA VAL A 255 20.47 -6.85 -3.23
C VAL A 255 18.98 -6.54 -3.08
N ALA A 256 18.42 -5.66 -3.92
CA ALA A 256 16.98 -5.34 -3.86
C ALA A 256 16.13 -6.51 -4.37
N VAL A 257 16.60 -7.18 -5.44
CA VAL A 257 15.95 -8.39 -5.99
C VAL A 257 15.98 -9.52 -4.97
N ASP A 258 17.13 -9.80 -4.37
CA ASP A 258 17.30 -10.88 -3.40
C ASP A 258 16.53 -10.59 -2.10
N GLY A 259 16.54 -9.33 -1.64
CA GLY A 259 15.73 -8.91 -0.50
C GLY A 259 14.23 -9.11 -0.74
N ALA A 260 13.73 -8.75 -1.93
CA ALA A 260 12.34 -9.00 -2.30
C ALA A 260 12.05 -10.50 -2.49
N PHE A 261 12.98 -11.25 -3.04
CA PHE A 261 12.85 -12.69 -3.23
C PHE A 261 12.71 -13.43 -1.90
N VAL A 262 13.51 -13.07 -0.88
CA VAL A 262 13.38 -13.67 0.46
C VAL A 262 12.01 -13.39 1.07
N ILE A 263 11.49 -12.17 0.92
CA ILE A 263 10.13 -11.85 1.39
C ILE A 263 9.08 -12.64 0.61
N ALA A 264 9.20 -12.73 -0.71
CA ALA A 264 8.26 -13.49 -1.54
C ALA A 264 8.27 -14.99 -1.25
N LEU A 265 9.43 -15.54 -0.89
CA LEU A 265 9.59 -16.95 -0.50
C LEU A 265 9.03 -17.25 0.89
N ALA A 266 9.03 -16.25 1.79
CA ALA A 266 8.50 -16.38 3.15
C ALA A 266 6.97 -16.29 3.23
N VAL A 267 6.33 -15.72 2.19
CA VAL A 267 4.88 -15.60 2.03
C VAL A 267 4.29 -16.93 1.54
#